data_AF-A0A7Y0AKT7-F1
#
_entry.id   AF-A0A7Y0AKT7-F1
#
_cell.length_a   1.000
_cell.length_b   1.000
_cell.length_c   1.000
_cell.angle_alpha   90.00
_cell.angle_beta   90.00
_cell.angle_gamma   90.00
#
_symmetry.space_group_name_H-M   'P 1'
#
loop_
_entity.id
_entity.type
_entity.pdbx_description
1 polymer ?
#
loop_
_entity_poly.entity_id
_entity_poly.type
_entity_poly.pdbx_seq_one_letter_code
_entity_poly.pdbx_strand_id
1 'polypeptide(L)'
;MLNTKIIGNKITLARKKMNVSQAQLAQRLFISPQAVGKWERGESMPDIITLNRLAAILTVDLNYFSEGLEPMADEIISVEFSEKEPTELKSSSIVQSSPEVKEKKLTWDMSDGNWVDADFSGLKNLNEKFSSSNMQRCKFIGSNLSGLLLKNNHVDNCDFSSSDISNSQFQNSHLVGNLFNDTLLKAAEFSKSYIKGCDFSDANLTGVRLQKSSHVESSGFSNSDISSGHIQNSSLASNIFNDCCLEEAEFLESHIKGCDFSGSEFTGTKFKSGSFVDNTIEDARWNRTSFIGIQLEDIIFEGSLEDCSFENCTFKRVTFQNSTLINTFFKNNSLKRIQFIGCKVDKITYAFLKNGKADMADITLLTP
;
A
#
# COMPACT_ATOMS: atom_id res chain seq x y z
N MET A 1 -11.85 29.14 -0.04
CA MET A 1 -13.30 28.97 -0.30
C MET A 1 -13.61 29.46 -1.70
N LEU A 2 -14.17 28.61 -2.56
CA LEU A 2 -14.68 29.05 -3.86
C LEU A 2 -15.78 30.10 -3.63
N ASN A 3 -15.67 31.23 -4.30
CA ASN A 3 -16.66 32.29 -4.21
C ASN A 3 -17.91 31.85 -4.98
N THR A 4 -18.99 31.52 -4.26
CA THR A 4 -20.29 31.07 -4.82
C THR A 4 -20.82 32.02 -5.89
N LYS A 5 -20.47 33.31 -5.80
CA LYS A 5 -20.83 34.36 -6.75
C LYS A 5 -20.13 34.20 -8.11
N ILE A 6 -18.89 33.71 -8.14
CA ILE A 6 -18.12 33.49 -9.37
C ILE A 6 -18.72 32.32 -10.17
N ILE A 7 -19.05 31.23 -9.49
CA ILE A 7 -19.68 30.05 -10.12
C ILE A 7 -21.05 30.42 -10.68
N GLY A 8 -21.86 31.16 -9.90
CA GLY A 8 -23.16 31.67 -10.35
C GLY A 8 -23.06 32.50 -11.63
N ASN A 9 -22.06 33.39 -11.71
CA ASN A 9 -21.81 34.19 -12.91
C ASN A 9 -21.41 33.33 -14.12
N LYS A 10 -20.61 32.28 -13.92
CA LYS A 10 -20.19 31.38 -14.99
C LYS A 10 -21.32 30.50 -15.52
N ILE A 11 -22.15 29.97 -14.63
CA ILE A 11 -23.38 29.27 -15.02
C ILE A 11 -24.24 30.22 -15.86
N THR A 12 -24.38 31.48 -15.44
CA THR A 12 -25.11 32.49 -16.20
C THR A 12 -24.51 32.75 -17.59
N LEU A 13 -23.18 32.91 -17.69
CA LEU A 13 -22.48 33.19 -18.94
C LEU A 13 -22.56 32.03 -19.92
N ALA A 14 -22.25 30.81 -19.50
CA ALA A 14 -22.33 29.62 -20.35
C ALA A 14 -23.77 29.34 -20.79
N ARG A 15 -24.75 29.47 -19.89
CA ARG A 15 -26.17 29.29 -20.21
C ARG A 15 -26.64 30.31 -21.26
N LYS A 16 -26.26 31.59 -21.12
CA LYS A 16 -26.60 32.64 -22.09
C LYS A 16 -25.90 32.43 -23.43
N LYS A 17 -24.65 31.96 -23.45
CA LYS A 17 -23.91 31.62 -24.69
C LYS A 17 -24.63 30.55 -25.51
N MET A 18 -25.38 29.65 -24.86
CA MET A 18 -26.19 28.62 -25.51
C MET A 18 -27.66 29.00 -25.74
N ASN A 19 -28.07 30.25 -25.45
CA ASN A 19 -29.46 30.70 -25.53
C ASN A 19 -30.47 29.85 -24.74
N VAL A 20 -30.06 29.30 -23.59
CA VAL A 20 -30.92 28.46 -22.73
C VAL A 20 -31.52 29.31 -21.60
N SER A 21 -32.81 29.18 -21.29
CA SER A 21 -33.43 29.84 -20.13
C SER A 21 -33.14 29.10 -18.81
N GLN A 22 -33.26 29.75 -17.65
CA GLN A 22 -33.10 29.07 -16.35
C GLN A 22 -34.07 27.88 -16.22
N ALA A 23 -35.29 28.00 -16.73
CA ALA A 23 -36.29 26.94 -16.71
C ALA A 23 -35.91 25.75 -17.61
N GLN A 24 -35.35 26.03 -18.80
CA GLN A 24 -34.89 24.98 -19.71
C GLN A 24 -33.64 24.26 -19.17
N LEU A 25 -32.70 24.97 -18.54
CA LEU A 25 -31.55 24.36 -17.89
C LEU A 25 -31.97 23.48 -16.71
N ALA A 26 -32.91 23.96 -15.89
CA ALA A 26 -33.46 23.21 -14.78
C ALA A 26 -34.19 21.93 -15.23
N GLN A 27 -34.95 22.00 -16.32
CA GLN A 27 -35.62 20.84 -16.92
C GLN A 27 -34.61 19.77 -17.36
N ARG A 28 -33.49 20.16 -17.98
CA ARG A 28 -32.42 19.23 -18.39
C ARG A 28 -31.67 18.61 -17.22
N LEU A 29 -31.68 19.27 -16.07
CA LEU A 29 -31.05 18.80 -14.82
C LEU A 29 -32.01 18.03 -13.90
N PHE A 30 -33.29 17.95 -14.25
CA PHE A 30 -34.36 17.37 -13.40
C PHE A 30 -34.48 18.05 -12.03
N ILE A 31 -34.40 19.38 -11.99
CA ILE A 31 -34.50 20.21 -10.77
C ILE A 31 -35.48 21.39 -10.96
N SER A 32 -35.75 22.14 -9.88
CA SER A 32 -36.58 23.34 -9.96
C SER A 32 -35.84 24.53 -10.61
N PRO A 33 -36.51 25.38 -11.42
CA PRO A 33 -35.93 26.62 -11.96
C PRO A 33 -35.43 27.59 -10.87
N GLN A 34 -36.04 27.52 -9.69
CA GLN A 34 -35.65 28.30 -8.52
C GLN A 34 -34.25 27.94 -8.02
N ALA A 35 -33.84 26.67 -8.12
CA ALA A 35 -32.49 26.22 -7.73
C ALA A 35 -31.41 26.86 -8.63
N VAL A 36 -31.61 26.84 -9.95
CA VAL A 36 -30.71 27.49 -10.92
C VAL A 36 -30.61 29.00 -10.64
N GLY A 37 -31.75 29.65 -10.35
CA GLY A 37 -31.76 31.07 -9.98
C GLY A 37 -30.97 31.37 -8.70
N LYS A 38 -31.04 30.51 -7.67
CA LYS A 38 -30.26 30.68 -6.43
C LYS A 38 -28.76 30.49 -6.68
N TRP A 39 -28.37 29.58 -7.57
CA TRP A 39 -26.96 29.41 -7.96
C TRP A 39 -26.43 30.63 -8.70
N GLU A 40 -27.18 31.14 -9.67
CA GLU A 40 -26.77 32.33 -10.45
C GLU A 40 -26.62 33.59 -9.59
N ARG A 41 -27.40 33.71 -8.50
CA ARG A 41 -27.26 34.80 -7.51
C ARG A 41 -26.18 34.55 -6.44
N GLY A 42 -25.60 33.35 -6.39
CA GLY A 42 -24.61 32.96 -5.39
C GLY A 42 -25.18 32.70 -3.99
N GLU A 43 -26.51 32.53 -3.88
CA GLU A 43 -27.23 32.24 -2.62
C GLU A 43 -27.07 30.78 -2.17
N SER A 44 -26.74 29.89 -3.10
CA SER A 44 -26.44 28.46 -2.85
C SER A 44 -25.55 27.92 -3.97
N MET A 45 -25.05 26.69 -3.82
CA MET A 45 -24.17 26.05 -4.80
C MET A 45 -24.77 24.72 -5.25
N PRO A 46 -24.65 24.33 -6.53
CA PRO A 46 -24.95 22.97 -6.94
C PRO A 46 -23.97 21.99 -6.26
N ASP A 47 -24.44 20.80 -5.91
CA ASP A 47 -23.53 19.72 -5.50
C ASP A 47 -22.63 19.30 -6.69
N ILE A 48 -21.60 18.50 -6.38
CA ILE A 48 -20.59 18.11 -7.36
C ILE A 48 -21.17 17.28 -8.52
N ILE A 49 -22.18 16.45 -8.25
CA ILE A 49 -22.86 15.62 -9.25
C ILE A 49 -23.61 16.53 -10.22
N THR A 50 -24.29 17.53 -9.68
CA THR A 50 -25.06 18.52 -10.43
C THR A 50 -24.15 19.45 -11.22
N LEU A 51 -22.99 19.82 -10.69
CA LEU A 51 -21.99 20.63 -11.39
C LEU A 51 -21.37 19.87 -12.58
N ASN A 52 -21.11 18.57 -12.42
CA ASN A 52 -20.64 17.72 -13.53
C ASN A 52 -21.69 17.62 -14.65
N ARG A 53 -22.97 17.45 -14.28
CA ARG A 53 -24.08 17.48 -15.26
C ARG A 53 -24.22 18.85 -15.93
N LEU A 54 -24.04 19.94 -15.19
CA LEU A 54 -24.03 21.31 -15.73
C LEU A 54 -22.95 21.49 -16.79
N ALA A 55 -21.72 21.00 -16.54
CA ALA A 55 -20.62 21.05 -17.49
C ALA A 55 -20.98 20.35 -18.81
N ALA A 56 -21.50 19.12 -18.72
CA ALA A 56 -21.96 18.35 -19.88
C ALA A 56 -23.08 19.06 -20.67
N ILE A 57 -24.09 19.60 -19.98
CA ILE A 57 -25.23 20.28 -20.62
C ILE A 57 -24.82 21.61 -21.25
N LEU A 58 -23.90 22.34 -20.59
CA LEU A 58 -23.45 23.65 -21.02
C LEU A 58 -22.30 23.58 -22.02
N THR A 59 -21.88 22.36 -22.44
CA THR A 59 -20.76 22.13 -23.36
C THR A 59 -19.49 22.87 -22.95
N VAL A 60 -19.26 22.89 -21.64
CA VAL A 60 -18.06 23.47 -21.04
C VAL A 60 -17.36 22.40 -20.23
N ASP A 61 -16.04 22.45 -20.19
CA ASP A 61 -15.29 21.57 -19.31
C ASP A 61 -15.66 21.84 -17.84
N LEU A 62 -15.57 20.85 -16.96
CA LEU A 62 -15.85 21.06 -15.53
C LEU A 62 -14.95 22.15 -14.94
N ASN A 63 -13.73 22.28 -15.47
CA ASN A 63 -12.78 23.32 -15.10
C ASN A 63 -13.24 24.72 -15.53
N TYR A 64 -14.15 24.85 -16.49
CA TYR A 64 -14.76 26.13 -16.84
C TYR A 64 -15.37 26.81 -15.62
N PHE A 65 -15.96 26.09 -14.66
CA PHE A 65 -16.53 26.70 -13.45
C PHE A 65 -15.47 27.10 -12.41
N SER A 66 -14.21 26.71 -12.63
CA SER A 66 -13.08 26.92 -11.72
C SER A 66 -12.12 28.05 -12.11
N GLU A 67 -12.03 28.42 -13.38
CA GLU A 67 -11.04 29.43 -13.84
C GLU A 67 -11.30 30.85 -13.29
N GLY A 68 -10.25 31.57 -12.89
CA GLY A 68 -10.35 33.01 -12.59
C GLY A 68 -10.57 33.80 -13.89
N LEU A 69 -11.32 34.90 -13.83
CA LEU A 69 -11.47 35.83 -14.95
C LEU A 69 -10.11 36.45 -15.29
N GLU A 70 -9.50 36.06 -16.40
CA GLU A 70 -8.76 36.99 -17.24
C GLU A 70 -9.54 37.21 -18.54
N PRO A 71 -9.63 38.46 -19.03
CA PRO A 71 -10.40 38.77 -20.24
C PRO A 71 -9.67 38.19 -21.45
N MET A 72 -10.30 37.26 -22.16
CA MET A 72 -9.82 36.85 -23.48
C MET A 72 -9.98 38.05 -24.43
N ALA A 73 -8.87 38.72 -24.70
CA ALA A 73 -8.71 39.45 -25.95
C ALA A 73 -8.55 38.42 -27.07
N ASP A 74 -9.18 38.74 -28.20
CA ASP A 74 -9.34 37.93 -29.39
C ASP A 74 -8.05 37.25 -29.86
N GLU A 75 -8.13 35.95 -30.16
CA GLU A 75 -7.30 35.38 -31.23
C GLU A 75 -8.08 34.31 -32.00
N ILE A 76 -8.34 34.67 -33.25
CA ILE A 76 -8.93 33.88 -34.31
C ILE A 76 -7.86 32.89 -34.78
N ILE A 77 -8.12 31.59 -34.69
CA ILE A 77 -7.26 30.57 -35.30
C ILE A 77 -7.64 30.45 -36.78
N SER A 78 -6.76 30.92 -37.66
CA SER A 78 -6.71 30.54 -39.07
C SER A 78 -5.65 29.44 -39.25
N VAL A 79 -6.08 28.35 -39.89
CA VAL A 79 -5.30 27.13 -40.18
C VAL A 79 -4.42 27.36 -41.42
N GLU A 80 -3.17 26.90 -41.42
CA GLU A 80 -2.47 26.48 -42.65
C GLU A 80 -1.23 25.58 -42.38
N PHE A 81 -1.06 24.57 -43.23
CA PHE A 81 -0.02 23.52 -43.26
C PHE A 81 1.25 23.97 -44.03
N SER A 82 2.44 23.47 -43.68
CA SER A 82 3.39 22.84 -44.63
C SER A 82 4.73 22.40 -44.00
N GLU A 83 5.32 21.38 -44.63
CA GLU A 83 6.46 20.53 -44.24
C GLU A 83 7.86 21.10 -44.58
N LYS A 84 8.90 20.68 -43.83
CA LYS A 84 10.16 20.04 -44.37
C LYS A 84 11.22 19.74 -43.28
N GLU A 85 11.87 18.57 -43.40
CA GLU A 85 13.04 18.06 -42.65
C GLU A 85 14.42 18.56 -43.21
N PRO A 86 15.62 18.01 -42.84
CA PRO A 86 16.41 18.33 -41.65
C PRO A 86 17.89 18.67 -41.98
N THR A 87 18.61 19.38 -41.10
CA THR A 87 20.08 19.51 -41.21
C THR A 87 20.78 19.59 -39.84
N GLU A 88 21.77 18.72 -39.65
CA GLU A 88 22.74 18.72 -38.54
C GLU A 88 23.79 19.83 -38.67
N LEU A 89 24.26 20.40 -37.54
CA LEU A 89 25.67 20.32 -37.06
C LEU A 89 25.96 21.29 -35.87
N LYS A 90 26.43 20.68 -34.77
CA LYS A 90 27.47 21.15 -33.81
C LYS A 90 27.22 22.29 -32.82
N SER A 91 27.12 21.86 -31.56
CA SER A 91 27.89 22.29 -30.38
C SER A 91 28.00 23.79 -30.07
N SER A 92 27.22 24.23 -29.08
CA SER A 92 27.72 25.14 -28.03
C SER A 92 26.79 25.11 -26.83
N SER A 93 27.37 24.83 -25.67
CA SER A 93 26.77 24.74 -24.36
C SER A 93 26.11 26.07 -23.94
N ILE A 94 24.80 26.08 -23.80
CA ILE A 94 24.07 27.03 -22.96
C ILE A 94 23.02 26.22 -22.21
N VAL A 95 23.26 26.01 -20.92
CA VAL A 95 22.28 25.44 -19.99
C VAL A 95 21.20 26.51 -19.80
N GLN A 96 20.10 26.38 -20.54
CA GLN A 96 18.85 27.07 -20.25
C GLN A 96 17.85 26.03 -19.75
N SER A 97 17.62 26.09 -18.45
CA SER A 97 16.54 25.42 -17.74
C SER A 97 15.21 25.67 -18.46
N SER A 98 14.62 24.62 -19.02
CA SER A 98 13.20 24.59 -19.39
C SER A 98 12.37 24.98 -18.16
N PRO A 99 11.35 25.85 -18.29
CA PRO A 99 10.47 26.14 -17.18
C PRO A 99 9.68 24.85 -16.90
N GLU A 100 9.94 24.24 -15.76
CA GLU A 100 9.04 23.29 -15.13
C GLU A 100 7.65 23.93 -15.14
N VAL A 101 6.73 23.39 -15.94
CA VAL A 101 5.31 23.63 -15.73
C VAL A 101 4.99 22.99 -14.40
N LYS A 102 5.12 23.76 -13.31
CA LYS A 102 4.60 23.39 -12.00
C LYS A 102 3.10 23.21 -12.17
N GLU A 103 2.68 21.96 -12.31
CA GLU A 103 1.28 21.59 -12.15
C GLU A 103 0.79 22.28 -10.87
N LYS A 104 -0.15 23.21 -11.01
CA LYS A 104 -0.77 23.87 -9.86
C LYS A 104 -1.46 22.79 -9.04
N LYS A 105 -0.79 22.31 -7.98
CA LYS A 105 -1.30 21.34 -7.01
C LYS A 105 -2.69 21.80 -6.58
N LEU A 106 -3.71 21.08 -7.03
CA LEU A 106 -5.09 21.26 -6.59
C LEU A 106 -5.14 21.13 -5.06
N THR A 107 -5.33 22.25 -4.36
CA THR A 107 -5.43 22.29 -2.89
C THR A 107 -6.83 21.88 -2.45
N TRP A 108 -7.17 20.61 -2.67
CA TRP A 108 -8.31 19.97 -2.03
C TRP A 108 -7.78 19.29 -0.78
N ASP A 109 -8.07 19.90 0.36
CA ASP A 109 -7.72 19.35 1.66
C ASP A 109 -8.96 18.61 2.18
N MET A 110 -8.85 17.28 2.30
CA MET A 110 -9.91 16.43 2.85
C MET A 110 -9.63 16.07 4.32
N SER A 111 -8.62 16.72 4.91
CA SER A 111 -8.27 16.62 6.33
C SER A 111 -9.40 17.10 7.24
N ASP A 112 -9.42 16.60 8.47
CA ASP A 112 -10.43 16.87 9.50
C ASP A 112 -11.88 16.55 9.07
N GLY A 113 -12.05 15.86 7.93
CA GLY A 113 -13.34 15.53 7.37
C GLY A 113 -13.94 14.28 8.01
N ASN A 114 -15.27 14.21 7.99
CA ASN A 114 -16.02 13.00 8.31
C ASN A 114 -16.67 12.47 7.02
N TRP A 115 -16.03 11.48 6.42
CA TRP A 115 -16.41 10.86 5.16
C TRP A 115 -17.07 9.53 5.46
N VAL A 116 -18.36 9.43 5.17
CA VAL A 116 -19.16 8.24 5.44
C VAL A 116 -19.89 7.85 4.17
N ASP A 117 -19.74 6.60 3.74
CA ASP A 117 -20.36 6.05 2.53
C ASP A 117 -20.02 6.84 1.24
N ALA A 118 -18.88 7.54 1.25
CA ALA A 118 -18.44 8.37 0.13
C ALA A 118 -17.72 7.52 -0.94
N ASP A 119 -17.97 7.85 -2.21
CA ASP A 119 -17.34 7.17 -3.34
C ASP A 119 -16.26 8.07 -3.97
N PHE A 120 -15.02 7.59 -3.87
CA PHE A 120 -13.79 8.17 -4.39
C PHE A 120 -13.12 7.25 -5.42
N SER A 121 -13.87 6.30 -5.98
CA SER A 121 -13.34 5.32 -6.94
C SER A 121 -12.85 6.00 -8.23
N GLY A 122 -11.76 5.48 -8.78
CA GLY A 122 -11.13 5.98 -10.00
C GLY A 122 -10.48 7.37 -9.88
N LEU A 123 -10.44 7.97 -8.69
CA LEU A 123 -9.77 9.25 -8.49
C LEU A 123 -8.25 9.10 -8.72
N LYS A 124 -7.62 10.18 -9.19
CA LYS A 124 -6.19 10.24 -9.46
C LYS A 124 -5.57 11.46 -8.77
N ASN A 125 -4.28 11.41 -8.50
CA ASN A 125 -3.48 12.54 -7.99
C ASN A 125 -3.95 13.06 -6.61
N LEU A 126 -4.25 12.13 -5.70
CA LEU A 126 -4.52 12.43 -4.29
C LEU A 126 -3.24 12.36 -3.44
N ASN A 127 -2.28 13.24 -3.74
CA ASN A 127 -1.04 13.33 -2.97
C ASN A 127 -1.29 14.27 -1.77
N GLU A 128 -1.06 13.78 -0.54
CA GLU A 128 -1.15 14.52 0.75
C GLU A 128 -2.54 14.87 1.31
N LYS A 129 -3.61 14.14 0.96
CA LYS A 129 -4.98 14.69 1.09
C LYS A 129 -5.85 14.24 2.28
N PHE A 130 -5.36 13.49 3.26
CA PHE A 130 -6.18 13.16 4.44
C PHE A 130 -5.34 13.12 5.71
N SER A 131 -5.46 14.16 6.54
CA SER A 131 -4.96 14.15 7.91
C SER A 131 -6.12 14.25 8.89
N SER A 132 -6.02 13.58 10.04
CA SER A 132 -6.99 13.71 11.14
C SER A 132 -8.46 13.48 10.74
N SER A 133 -8.70 12.70 9.68
CA SER A 133 -10.02 12.47 9.12
C SER A 133 -10.63 11.16 9.63
N ASN A 134 -11.95 11.11 9.65
CA ASN A 134 -12.73 9.90 9.84
C ASN A 134 -13.27 9.44 8.48
N MET A 135 -12.92 8.24 8.05
CA MET A 135 -13.37 7.62 6.81
C MET A 135 -14.02 6.28 7.15
N GLN A 136 -15.31 6.16 6.85
CA GLN A 136 -16.08 4.96 7.14
C GLN A 136 -16.81 4.50 5.89
N ARG A 137 -16.63 3.22 5.51
CA ARG A 137 -17.32 2.61 4.37
C ARG A 137 -17.16 3.40 3.06
N CYS A 138 -16.02 4.08 2.92
CA CYS A 138 -15.71 4.82 1.70
C CYS A 138 -15.12 3.88 0.64
N LYS A 139 -15.28 4.23 -0.63
CA LYS A 139 -14.76 3.46 -1.76
C LYS A 139 -13.65 4.24 -2.46
N PHE A 140 -12.54 3.58 -2.73
CA PHE A 140 -11.37 4.06 -3.44
C PHE A 140 -10.96 3.11 -4.57
N ILE A 141 -11.93 2.33 -5.07
CA ILE A 141 -11.70 1.22 -5.99
C ILE A 141 -11.05 1.75 -7.27
N GLY A 142 -9.94 1.12 -7.68
CA GLY A 142 -9.24 1.47 -8.92
C GLY A 142 -8.64 2.89 -8.95
N SER A 143 -8.52 3.55 -7.80
CA SER A 143 -7.95 4.90 -7.71
C SER A 143 -6.42 4.90 -7.79
N ASN A 144 -5.82 5.99 -8.27
CA ASN A 144 -4.39 6.26 -8.13
C ASN A 144 -4.18 7.23 -6.96
N LEU A 145 -3.75 6.65 -5.85
CA LEU A 145 -3.44 7.26 -4.57
C LEU A 145 -1.95 7.11 -4.24
N SER A 146 -1.09 6.99 -5.25
CA SER A 146 0.34 6.84 -5.04
C SER A 146 0.90 8.05 -4.27
N GLY A 147 1.70 7.79 -3.23
CA GLY A 147 2.21 8.84 -2.34
C GLY A 147 1.15 9.47 -1.44
N LEU A 148 0.02 8.81 -1.19
CA LEU A 148 -0.98 9.25 -0.24
C LEU A 148 -0.38 9.37 1.16
N LEU A 149 -0.68 10.46 1.86
CA LEU A 149 -0.35 10.61 3.28
C LEU A 149 -1.65 10.47 4.09
N LEU A 150 -1.73 9.41 4.88
CA LEU A 150 -2.73 9.23 5.92
C LEU A 150 -2.09 9.44 7.29
N LYS A 151 -2.24 10.63 7.87
CA LYS A 151 -1.74 10.96 9.20
C LYS A 151 -2.87 11.15 10.21
N ASN A 152 -2.85 10.41 11.31
CA ASN A 152 -3.86 10.51 12.38
C ASN A 152 -5.30 10.18 11.94
N ASN A 153 -5.49 9.33 10.93
CA ASN A 153 -6.84 9.03 10.43
C ASN A 153 -7.48 7.83 11.12
N HIS A 154 -8.79 7.80 11.12
CA HIS A 154 -9.59 6.60 11.38
C HIS A 154 -10.19 6.13 10.06
N VAL A 155 -9.79 4.94 9.60
CA VAL A 155 -10.23 4.37 8.32
C VAL A 155 -10.82 3.01 8.61
N ASP A 156 -12.15 2.94 8.55
CA ASP A 156 -12.89 1.77 8.98
C ASP A 156 -13.80 1.25 7.87
N ASN A 157 -13.63 -0.03 7.54
CA ASN A 157 -14.41 -0.75 6.53
C ASN A 157 -14.42 -0.06 5.15
N CYS A 158 -13.33 0.61 4.77
CA CYS A 158 -13.17 1.21 3.45
C CYS A 158 -12.63 0.21 2.44
N ASP A 159 -12.94 0.44 1.17
CA ASP A 159 -12.56 -0.40 0.05
C ASP A 159 -11.51 0.31 -0.80
N PHE A 160 -10.29 -0.25 -0.85
CA PHE A 160 -9.18 0.22 -1.67
C PHE A 160 -8.80 -0.79 -2.75
N SER A 161 -9.68 -1.74 -3.08
CA SER A 161 -9.36 -2.84 -3.98
C SER A 161 -8.95 -2.33 -5.37
N SER A 162 -7.96 -3.00 -5.96
CA SER A 162 -7.40 -2.65 -7.28
C SER A 162 -6.85 -1.22 -7.42
N SER A 163 -6.62 -0.50 -6.31
CA SER A 163 -6.04 0.84 -6.32
C SER A 163 -4.51 0.80 -6.32
N ASP A 164 -3.88 1.90 -6.74
CA ASP A 164 -2.45 2.13 -6.56
C ASP A 164 -2.22 3.06 -5.38
N ILE A 165 -1.67 2.54 -4.30
CA ILE A 165 -1.32 3.26 -3.07
C ILE A 165 0.19 3.15 -2.82
N SER A 166 0.98 2.91 -3.88
CA SER A 166 2.44 2.77 -3.79
C SER A 166 3.07 4.03 -3.20
N ASN A 167 4.16 3.87 -2.45
CA ASN A 167 4.90 4.96 -1.78
C ASN A 167 4.09 5.80 -0.78
N SER A 168 2.92 5.33 -0.38
CA SER A 168 2.06 6.03 0.58
C SER A 168 2.52 5.86 2.01
N GLN A 169 2.12 6.78 2.89
CA GLN A 169 2.51 6.83 4.29
C GLN A 169 1.29 6.83 5.20
N PHE A 170 1.14 5.78 5.99
CA PHE A 170 0.12 5.60 7.00
C PHE A 170 0.75 5.81 8.38
N GLN A 171 0.61 7.02 8.90
CA GLN A 171 1.24 7.46 10.14
C GLN A 171 0.19 7.63 11.24
N ASN A 172 0.39 6.97 12.38
CA ASN A 172 -0.47 7.11 13.56
C ASN A 172 -1.96 6.93 13.21
N SER A 173 -2.28 6.04 12.27
CA SER A 173 -3.63 5.86 11.74
C SER A 173 -4.20 4.51 12.17
N HIS A 174 -5.52 4.46 12.31
CA HIS A 174 -6.27 3.26 12.64
C HIS A 174 -6.94 2.74 11.38
N LEU A 175 -6.53 1.55 10.94
CA LEU A 175 -7.02 0.86 9.76
C LEU A 175 -7.73 -0.41 10.24
N VAL A 176 -9.06 -0.41 10.22
CA VAL A 176 -9.87 -1.56 10.69
C VAL A 176 -10.78 -2.04 9.57
N GLY A 177 -10.80 -3.34 9.30
CA GLY A 177 -11.76 -3.95 8.37
C GLY A 177 -11.61 -3.51 6.91
N ASN A 178 -10.48 -2.94 6.51
CA ASN A 178 -10.31 -2.38 5.16
C ASN A 178 -9.95 -3.46 4.14
N LEU A 179 -10.40 -3.25 2.90
CA LEU A 179 -10.08 -4.12 1.77
C LEU A 179 -8.96 -3.48 0.95
N PHE A 180 -7.84 -4.20 0.81
CA PHE A 180 -6.66 -3.88 0.01
C PHE A 180 -6.33 -5.04 -0.96
N ASN A 181 -7.32 -5.86 -1.32
CA ASN A 181 -7.11 -6.96 -2.25
C ASN A 181 -6.79 -6.43 -3.66
N ASP A 182 -5.85 -7.09 -4.34
CA ASP A 182 -5.32 -6.67 -5.64
C ASP A 182 -4.75 -5.24 -5.67
N THR A 183 -4.37 -4.66 -4.51
CA THR A 183 -3.85 -3.29 -4.42
C THR A 183 -2.34 -3.26 -4.65
N LEU A 184 -1.85 -2.20 -5.29
CA LEU A 184 -0.41 -1.91 -5.36
C LEU A 184 0.01 -1.08 -4.14
N LEU A 185 0.78 -1.67 -3.23
CA LEU A 185 1.31 -1.09 -1.99
C LEU A 185 2.85 -1.05 -1.98
N LYS A 186 3.46 -1.06 -3.16
CA LYS A 186 4.92 -1.07 -3.31
C LYS A 186 5.53 0.09 -2.53
N ALA A 187 6.50 -0.23 -1.68
CA ALA A 187 7.21 0.73 -0.82
C ALA A 187 6.32 1.60 0.07
N ALA A 188 5.07 1.19 0.35
CA ALA A 188 4.22 1.87 1.31
C ALA A 188 4.81 1.78 2.73
N GLU A 189 4.61 2.81 3.55
CA GLU A 189 5.10 2.89 4.91
C GLU A 189 3.92 2.95 5.89
N PHE A 190 3.92 2.06 6.88
CA PHE A 190 3.05 2.07 8.02
C PHE A 190 3.90 2.35 9.26
N SER A 191 3.63 3.47 9.94
CA SER A 191 4.37 3.86 11.14
C SER A 191 3.43 4.24 12.28
N LYS A 192 3.64 3.62 13.46
CA LYS A 192 2.77 3.80 14.65
C LYS A 192 1.28 3.56 14.34
N SER A 193 0.98 2.72 13.36
CA SER A 193 -0.40 2.50 12.90
C SER A 193 -0.96 1.20 13.46
N TYR A 194 -2.26 1.18 13.68
CA TYR A 194 -3.01 0.00 14.14
C TYR A 194 -3.78 -0.57 12.95
N ILE A 195 -3.45 -1.78 12.54
CA ILE A 195 -4.04 -2.48 11.41
C ILE A 195 -4.73 -3.72 11.96
N LYS A 196 -6.06 -3.79 11.83
CA LYS A 196 -6.83 -4.93 12.33
C LYS A 196 -7.86 -5.41 11.32
N GLY A 197 -7.93 -6.71 11.07
CA GLY A 197 -8.99 -7.26 10.24
C GLY A 197 -8.97 -6.75 8.81
N CYS A 198 -7.83 -6.28 8.31
CA CYS A 198 -7.71 -5.81 6.93
C CYS A 198 -7.37 -6.99 6.01
N ASP A 199 -7.79 -6.90 4.75
CA ASP A 199 -7.52 -7.89 3.73
C ASP A 199 -6.52 -7.34 2.70
N PHE A 200 -5.31 -7.88 2.69
CA PHE A 200 -4.24 -7.59 1.74
C PHE A 200 -3.98 -8.77 0.79
N SER A 201 -4.96 -9.66 0.60
CA SER A 201 -4.79 -10.82 -0.28
C SER A 201 -4.49 -10.38 -1.71
N ASP A 202 -3.57 -11.09 -2.38
CA ASP A 202 -3.12 -10.79 -3.74
C ASP A 202 -2.50 -9.39 -3.94
N ALA A 203 -2.19 -8.66 -2.85
CA ALA A 203 -1.58 -7.34 -2.93
C ALA A 203 -0.09 -7.40 -3.27
N ASN A 204 0.40 -6.36 -3.95
CA ASN A 204 1.85 -6.13 -4.10
C ASN A 204 2.34 -5.24 -2.96
N LEU A 205 3.03 -5.83 -1.98
CA LEU A 205 3.65 -5.19 -0.82
C LEU A 205 5.18 -5.13 -0.95
N THR A 206 5.74 -5.23 -2.16
CA THR A 206 7.19 -5.27 -2.36
C THR A 206 7.84 -4.02 -1.74
N GLY A 207 8.81 -4.21 -0.85
CA GLY A 207 9.51 -3.12 -0.18
C GLY A 207 8.70 -2.38 0.89
N VAL A 208 7.55 -2.91 1.31
CA VAL A 208 6.71 -2.31 2.38
C VAL A 208 7.52 -2.08 3.65
N ARG A 209 7.24 -0.99 4.37
CA ARG A 209 7.90 -0.64 5.63
C ARG A 209 6.90 -0.59 6.77
N LEU A 210 6.94 -1.59 7.66
CA LEU A 210 6.24 -1.56 8.94
C LEU A 210 7.25 -1.13 10.00
N GLN A 211 7.03 0.02 10.63
CA GLN A 211 8.01 0.57 11.57
C GLN A 211 7.40 1.26 12.77
N LYS A 212 8.24 1.50 13.79
CA LYS A 212 7.93 2.35 14.95
C LYS A 212 6.67 1.88 15.69
N SER A 213 6.63 0.63 16.12
CA SER A 213 5.52 0.08 16.92
C SER A 213 4.18 0.01 16.18
N SER A 214 4.22 -0.38 14.90
CA SER A 214 2.99 -0.72 14.19
C SER A 214 2.48 -2.07 14.69
N HIS A 215 1.17 -2.19 14.81
CA HIS A 215 0.51 -3.42 15.27
C HIS A 215 -0.43 -3.90 14.18
N VAL A 216 -0.20 -5.11 13.69
CA VAL A 216 -1.00 -5.76 12.65
C VAL A 216 -1.59 -7.03 13.26
N GLU A 217 -2.92 -7.11 13.27
CA GLU A 217 -3.61 -8.22 13.92
C GLU A 217 -4.80 -8.73 13.09
N SER A 218 -5.01 -10.04 13.09
CA SER A 218 -6.18 -10.66 12.45
C SER A 218 -6.37 -10.25 10.99
N SER A 219 -5.28 -9.95 10.27
CA SER A 219 -5.33 -9.46 8.88
C SER A 219 -4.87 -10.54 7.91
N GLY A 220 -5.44 -10.53 6.70
CA GLY A 220 -5.12 -11.46 5.62
C GLY A 220 -4.09 -10.88 4.66
N PHE A 221 -3.14 -11.70 4.21
CA PHE A 221 -2.07 -11.37 3.27
C PHE A 221 -1.88 -12.48 2.22
N SER A 222 -2.83 -13.41 2.11
CA SER A 222 -2.73 -14.61 1.27
C SER A 222 -2.28 -14.28 -0.15
N ASN A 223 -1.34 -15.06 -0.71
CA ASN A 223 -0.78 -14.86 -2.06
C ASN A 223 -0.11 -13.49 -2.32
N SER A 224 0.11 -12.66 -1.30
CA SER A 224 0.74 -11.35 -1.47
C SER A 224 2.25 -11.43 -1.66
N ASP A 225 2.82 -10.42 -2.32
CA ASP A 225 4.26 -10.25 -2.48
C ASP A 225 4.80 -9.23 -1.48
N ILE A 226 5.52 -9.68 -0.45
CA ILE A 226 6.15 -8.86 0.60
C ILE A 226 7.68 -8.85 0.42
N SER A 227 8.18 -9.14 -0.79
CA SER A 227 9.61 -9.24 -1.06
C SER A 227 10.32 -7.92 -0.75
N SER A 228 11.54 -8.01 -0.20
CA SER A 228 12.33 -6.87 0.29
C SER A 228 11.62 -5.99 1.32
N GLY A 229 10.55 -6.48 1.95
CA GLY A 229 9.84 -5.76 3.01
C GLY A 229 10.71 -5.55 4.25
N HIS A 230 10.54 -4.42 4.92
CA HIS A 230 11.24 -4.09 6.17
C HIS A 230 10.23 -3.94 7.31
N ILE A 231 10.24 -4.88 8.22
CA ILE A 231 9.32 -4.95 9.35
C ILE A 231 10.16 -4.81 10.61
N GLN A 232 10.12 -3.62 11.21
CA GLN A 232 10.97 -3.27 12.35
C GLN A 232 10.16 -2.80 13.55
N ASN A 233 10.56 -3.22 14.75
CA ASN A 233 9.96 -2.76 16.00
C ASN A 233 8.43 -2.87 15.99
N SER A 234 7.88 -3.96 15.44
CA SER A 234 6.45 -4.11 15.16
C SER A 234 5.88 -5.41 15.74
N SER A 235 4.57 -5.45 15.92
CA SER A 235 3.83 -6.61 16.43
C SER A 235 2.91 -7.15 15.33
N LEU A 236 3.08 -8.43 15.00
CA LEU A 236 2.27 -9.18 14.06
C LEU A 236 1.60 -10.34 14.82
N ALA A 237 0.29 -10.29 14.97
CA ALA A 237 -0.44 -11.27 15.77
C ALA A 237 -1.63 -11.88 15.02
N SER A 238 -1.73 -13.21 14.96
CA SER A 238 -2.91 -13.88 14.37
C SER A 238 -3.20 -13.45 12.92
N ASN A 239 -2.16 -13.19 12.12
CA ASN A 239 -2.30 -12.83 10.71
C ASN A 239 -2.16 -14.06 9.82
N ILE A 240 -2.76 -13.99 8.63
CA ILE A 240 -2.71 -15.06 7.63
C ILE A 240 -1.78 -14.60 6.51
N PHE A 241 -0.61 -15.23 6.39
CA PHE A 241 0.43 -15.00 5.39
C PHE A 241 0.68 -16.29 4.58
N ASN A 242 -0.35 -17.07 4.29
CA ASN A 242 -0.17 -18.29 3.48
C ASN A 242 0.15 -17.95 2.03
N ASP A 243 1.00 -18.76 1.41
CA ASP A 243 1.39 -18.64 0.00
C ASP A 243 2.03 -17.27 -0.36
N CYS A 244 2.61 -16.58 0.63
CA CYS A 244 3.25 -15.28 0.43
C CYS A 244 4.68 -15.42 -0.09
N CYS A 245 5.13 -14.42 -0.86
CA CYS A 245 6.55 -14.24 -1.16
C CYS A 245 7.20 -13.27 -0.16
N LEU A 246 8.17 -13.75 0.62
CA LEU A 246 8.92 -12.97 1.62
C LEU A 246 10.41 -12.88 1.26
N GLU A 247 10.73 -12.99 -0.04
CA GLU A 247 12.11 -13.01 -0.52
C GLU A 247 12.86 -11.75 -0.08
N GLU A 248 14.04 -11.93 0.52
CA GLU A 248 14.89 -10.86 1.05
C GLU A 248 14.21 -9.91 2.06
N ALA A 249 13.05 -10.28 2.62
CA ALA A 249 12.41 -9.50 3.66
C ALA A 249 13.24 -9.49 4.96
N GLU A 250 13.10 -8.43 5.75
CA GLU A 250 13.80 -8.27 7.03
C GLU A 250 12.81 -7.97 8.15
N PHE A 251 12.82 -8.83 9.16
CA PHE A 251 12.12 -8.68 10.42
C PHE A 251 13.13 -8.35 11.52
N LEU A 252 13.13 -7.11 12.01
CA LEU A 252 14.04 -6.64 13.06
C LEU A 252 13.25 -6.25 14.31
N GLU A 253 13.65 -6.73 15.48
CA GLU A 253 13.05 -6.31 16.76
C GLU A 253 11.52 -6.44 16.79
N SER A 254 11.00 -7.44 16.07
CA SER A 254 9.56 -7.61 15.84
C SER A 254 9.04 -8.88 16.51
N HIS A 255 7.79 -8.82 16.95
CA HIS A 255 7.10 -9.91 17.62
C HIS A 255 6.06 -10.52 16.68
N ILE A 256 6.28 -11.75 16.27
CA ILE A 256 5.45 -12.48 15.32
C ILE A 256 4.84 -13.67 16.07
N LYS A 257 3.53 -13.63 16.29
CA LYS A 257 2.85 -14.63 17.10
C LYS A 257 1.56 -15.14 16.47
N GLY A 258 1.31 -16.45 16.50
CA GLY A 258 0.02 -17.00 16.10
C GLY A 258 -0.29 -16.83 14.62
N CYS A 259 0.70 -16.51 13.80
CA CYS A 259 0.52 -16.26 12.37
C CYS A 259 0.65 -17.54 11.57
N ASP A 260 -0.06 -17.60 10.45
CA ASP A 260 0.01 -18.70 9.50
C ASP A 260 0.88 -18.29 8.31
N PHE A 261 1.99 -18.98 8.08
CA PHE A 261 2.90 -18.79 6.96
C PHE A 261 2.97 -20.03 6.06
N SER A 262 1.92 -20.84 6.03
CA SER A 262 1.92 -22.09 5.28
C SER A 262 2.14 -21.85 3.78
N GLY A 263 2.98 -22.65 3.13
CA GLY A 263 3.32 -22.51 1.69
C GLY A 263 4.22 -21.33 1.32
N SER A 264 4.58 -20.47 2.29
CA SER A 264 5.28 -19.21 2.02
C SER A 264 6.78 -19.36 1.75
N GLU A 265 7.31 -18.40 1.02
CA GLU A 265 8.70 -18.38 0.54
C GLU A 265 9.59 -17.45 1.36
N PHE A 266 10.57 -18.02 2.07
CA PHE A 266 11.48 -17.28 2.95
C PHE A 266 12.90 -17.11 2.37
N THR A 267 13.02 -17.14 1.04
CA THR A 267 14.32 -17.10 0.38
C THR A 267 15.09 -15.82 0.74
N GLY A 268 16.25 -15.95 1.40
CA GLY A 268 17.06 -14.80 1.82
C GLY A 268 16.47 -13.96 2.97
N THR A 269 15.33 -14.35 3.55
CA THR A 269 14.68 -13.60 4.63
C THR A 269 15.54 -13.57 5.89
N LYS A 270 15.47 -12.46 6.63
CA LYS A 270 16.26 -12.25 7.85
C LYS A 270 15.35 -11.95 9.03
N PHE A 271 15.45 -12.75 10.08
CA PHE A 271 14.80 -12.53 11.36
C PHE A 271 15.85 -12.15 12.40
N LYS A 272 15.77 -10.95 12.96
CA LYS A 272 16.78 -10.39 13.87
C LYS A 272 16.15 -9.85 15.15
N SER A 273 16.69 -10.27 16.30
CA SER A 273 16.43 -9.65 17.61
C SER A 273 14.95 -9.53 18.02
N GLY A 274 14.11 -10.52 17.73
CA GLY A 274 12.66 -10.46 18.02
C GLY A 274 12.10 -11.76 18.62
N SER A 275 10.84 -12.07 18.31
CA SER A 275 10.23 -13.36 18.66
C SER A 275 9.39 -13.92 17.51
N PHE A 276 9.49 -15.23 17.29
CA PHE A 276 8.66 -15.99 16.35
C PHE A 276 8.05 -17.16 17.13
N VAL A 277 6.80 -16.98 17.54
CA VAL A 277 6.15 -17.81 18.56
C VAL A 277 4.84 -18.37 18.04
N ASP A 278 4.62 -19.67 18.17
CA ASP A 278 3.30 -20.27 17.89
C ASP A 278 2.82 -19.95 16.45
N ASN A 279 3.73 -20.00 15.48
CA ASN A 279 3.43 -19.72 14.08
C ASN A 279 3.38 -21.03 13.28
N THR A 280 2.39 -21.16 12.40
CA THR A 280 2.28 -22.28 11.46
C THR A 280 3.19 -22.01 10.25
N ILE A 281 4.01 -22.99 9.88
CA ILE A 281 4.98 -22.90 8.76
C ILE A 281 4.97 -24.19 7.93
N GLU A 282 3.81 -24.83 7.78
CA GLU A 282 3.64 -26.05 6.98
C GLU A 282 3.96 -25.75 5.51
N ASP A 283 4.69 -26.64 4.84
CA ASP A 283 5.13 -26.45 3.44
C ASP A 283 5.88 -25.14 3.14
N ALA A 284 6.34 -24.42 4.17
CA ALA A 284 7.15 -23.22 4.00
C ALA A 284 8.52 -23.57 3.39
N ARG A 285 8.98 -22.71 2.49
CA ARG A 285 10.23 -22.89 1.76
C ARG A 285 11.34 -22.04 2.35
N TRP A 286 12.45 -22.69 2.71
CA TRP A 286 13.56 -22.08 3.44
C TRP A 286 14.85 -22.22 2.63
N ASN A 287 15.29 -21.11 2.04
CA ASN A 287 16.57 -21.05 1.33
C ASN A 287 17.32 -19.78 1.74
N ARG A 288 18.58 -19.87 2.16
CA ARG A 288 19.38 -18.70 2.57
C ARG A 288 18.74 -17.86 3.69
N THR A 289 17.82 -18.44 4.46
CA THR A 289 17.11 -17.75 5.55
C THR A 289 17.99 -17.67 6.80
N SER A 290 18.00 -16.51 7.47
CA SER A 290 18.79 -16.30 8.69
C SER A 290 17.96 -15.90 9.89
N PHE A 291 18.25 -16.52 11.03
CA PHE A 291 17.68 -16.22 12.34
C PHE A 291 18.82 -15.78 13.26
N ILE A 292 18.76 -14.55 13.78
CA ILE A 292 19.86 -13.95 14.56
C ILE A 292 19.28 -13.34 15.84
N GLY A 293 19.65 -13.88 17.00
CA GLY A 293 19.24 -13.34 18.29
C GLY A 293 17.73 -13.39 18.56
N ILE A 294 16.99 -14.20 17.80
CA ILE A 294 15.53 -14.32 17.91
C ILE A 294 15.11 -15.40 18.92
N GLN A 295 13.95 -15.20 19.54
CA GLN A 295 13.27 -16.21 20.35
C GLN A 295 12.37 -17.05 19.45
N LEU A 296 12.63 -18.35 19.40
CA LEU A 296 11.80 -19.35 18.73
C LEU A 296 11.07 -20.17 19.80
N GLU A 297 9.74 -20.13 19.79
CA GLU A 297 8.91 -20.88 20.74
C GLU A 297 7.71 -21.52 20.03
N ASP A 298 7.43 -22.80 20.32
CA ASP A 298 6.29 -23.53 19.72
C ASP A 298 6.33 -23.56 18.19
N ILE A 299 7.47 -23.96 17.62
CA ILE A 299 7.67 -24.00 16.16
C ILE A 299 8.08 -25.40 15.73
N ILE A 300 7.47 -25.88 14.64
CA ILE A 300 7.82 -27.13 13.97
C ILE A 300 8.36 -26.78 12.58
N PHE A 301 9.65 -27.03 12.36
CA PHE A 301 10.28 -26.90 11.04
C PHE A 301 10.18 -28.23 10.29
N GLU A 302 9.54 -28.18 9.13
CA GLU A 302 9.40 -29.31 8.20
C GLU A 302 10.02 -28.96 6.84
N GLY A 303 10.13 -29.95 5.93
CA GLY A 303 10.61 -29.72 4.57
C GLY A 303 12.13 -29.53 4.46
N SER A 304 12.57 -28.83 3.41
CA SER A 304 14.00 -28.57 3.15
C SER A 304 14.42 -27.21 3.71
N LEU A 305 15.52 -27.19 4.46
CA LEU A 305 16.20 -25.98 4.89
C LEU A 305 17.59 -25.98 4.27
N GLU A 306 17.80 -25.07 3.33
CA GLU A 306 19.03 -24.98 2.54
C GLU A 306 19.72 -23.63 2.79
N ASP A 307 21.02 -23.67 3.09
CA ASP A 307 21.82 -22.47 3.36
C ASP A 307 21.28 -21.61 4.51
N CYS A 308 20.55 -22.22 5.45
CA CYS A 308 19.94 -21.51 6.58
C CYS A 308 20.92 -21.31 7.74
N SER A 309 20.69 -20.28 8.57
CA SER A 309 21.47 -20.06 9.78
C SER A 309 20.63 -19.69 10.99
N PHE A 310 21.02 -20.24 12.14
CA PHE A 310 20.50 -19.91 13.46
C PHE A 310 21.68 -19.45 14.32
N GLU A 311 21.68 -18.18 14.73
CA GLU A 311 22.79 -17.56 15.44
C GLU A 311 22.29 -16.88 16.71
N ASN A 312 22.81 -17.26 17.88
CA ASN A 312 22.41 -16.68 19.16
C ASN A 312 20.90 -16.70 19.48
N CYS A 313 20.12 -17.53 18.78
CA CYS A 313 18.72 -17.79 19.06
C CYS A 313 18.46 -18.46 20.43
N THR A 314 17.26 -18.23 20.96
CA THR A 314 16.71 -19.01 22.08
C THR A 314 15.66 -19.97 21.56
N PHE A 315 15.70 -21.22 22.00
CA PHE A 315 14.76 -22.26 21.57
C PHE A 315 13.95 -22.78 22.76
N LYS A 316 12.63 -22.85 22.60
CA LYS A 316 11.71 -23.43 23.58
C LYS A 316 10.60 -24.19 22.86
N ARG A 317 10.56 -25.52 23.03
CA ARG A 317 9.60 -26.38 22.30
C ARG A 317 9.70 -26.16 20.77
N VAL A 318 10.93 -26.31 20.26
CA VAL A 318 11.21 -26.23 18.82
C VAL A 318 11.60 -27.60 18.34
N THR A 319 10.97 -28.03 17.25
CA THR A 319 11.17 -29.35 16.65
C THR A 319 11.51 -29.19 15.18
N PHE A 320 12.53 -29.90 14.72
CA PHE A 320 12.78 -30.16 13.31
C PHE A 320 12.22 -31.56 13.03
N GLN A 321 11.22 -31.67 12.17
CA GLN A 321 10.47 -32.89 11.93
C GLN A 321 10.51 -33.26 10.45
N ASN A 322 10.96 -34.47 10.15
CA ASN A 322 11.12 -35.02 8.79
C ASN A 322 11.83 -34.07 7.82
N SER A 323 12.70 -33.20 8.35
CA SER A 323 13.30 -32.12 7.58
C SER A 323 14.66 -32.52 7.00
N THR A 324 14.99 -31.93 5.86
CA THR A 324 16.30 -32.07 5.21
C THR A 324 17.09 -30.79 5.44
N LEU A 325 18.20 -30.87 6.16
CA LEU A 325 19.05 -29.73 6.51
C LEU A 325 20.35 -29.79 5.71
N ILE A 326 20.49 -28.91 4.73
CA ILE A 326 21.67 -28.83 3.86
C ILE A 326 22.33 -27.48 4.08
N ASN A 327 23.63 -27.49 4.34
CA ASN A 327 24.42 -26.30 4.66
C ASN A 327 23.75 -25.41 5.73
N THR A 328 23.11 -26.03 6.73
CA THR A 328 22.35 -25.32 7.77
C THR A 328 23.19 -25.21 9.04
N PHE A 329 23.37 -23.98 9.51
CA PHE A 329 24.29 -23.69 10.61
C PHE A 329 23.56 -23.36 11.91
N PHE A 330 24.04 -23.93 13.01
CA PHE A 330 23.58 -23.63 14.37
C PHE A 330 24.74 -23.06 15.19
N LYS A 331 24.82 -21.74 15.29
CA LYS A 331 25.83 -21.00 16.07
C LYS A 331 25.25 -20.61 17.42
N ASN A 332 24.97 -21.61 18.25
CA ASN A 332 24.38 -21.45 19.58
C ASN A 332 25.17 -22.23 20.63
N ASN A 333 25.12 -21.77 21.88
CA ASN A 333 25.85 -22.40 22.99
C ASN A 333 25.36 -23.82 23.34
N SER A 334 24.11 -24.17 23.01
CA SER A 334 23.53 -25.47 23.30
C SER A 334 22.31 -25.75 22.44
N LEU A 335 22.24 -26.96 21.87
CA LEU A 335 21.10 -27.44 21.06
C LEU A 335 20.24 -28.49 21.78
N LYS A 336 20.55 -28.81 23.06
CA LYS A 336 19.86 -29.84 23.86
C LYS A 336 18.34 -29.68 24.01
N ARG A 337 17.80 -28.50 23.74
CA ARG A 337 16.37 -28.18 23.89
C ARG A 337 15.60 -28.28 22.57
N ILE A 338 16.30 -28.57 21.48
CA ILE A 338 15.73 -28.73 20.15
C ILE A 338 15.54 -30.22 19.93
N GLN A 339 14.38 -30.60 19.40
CA GLN A 339 14.10 -31.97 18.97
C GLN A 339 14.39 -32.08 17.48
N PHE A 340 15.05 -33.17 17.08
CA PHE A 340 15.27 -33.54 15.69
C PHE A 340 14.66 -34.93 15.51
N ILE A 341 13.65 -35.05 14.66
CA ILE A 341 12.86 -36.26 14.47
C ILE A 341 12.83 -36.56 12.97
N GLY A 342 13.30 -37.72 12.55
CA GLY A 342 13.38 -38.14 11.15
C GLY A 342 14.21 -37.22 10.24
N CYS A 343 15.15 -36.45 10.80
CA CYS A 343 15.90 -35.46 10.04
C CYS A 343 16.98 -36.10 9.15
N LYS A 344 17.19 -35.52 7.97
CA LYS A 344 18.31 -35.84 7.08
C LYS A 344 19.26 -34.64 7.01
N VAL A 345 20.55 -34.85 7.15
CA VAL A 345 21.52 -33.75 7.21
C VAL A 345 22.77 -34.02 6.40
N ASP A 346 23.40 -32.98 5.85
CA ASP A 346 24.72 -33.11 5.24
C ASP A 346 25.84 -33.28 6.29
N LYS A 347 27.07 -33.60 5.83
CA LYS A 347 28.22 -33.85 6.72
C LYS A 347 28.58 -32.65 7.58
N ILE A 348 28.43 -31.44 7.04
CA ILE A 348 28.82 -30.21 7.72
C ILE A 348 27.82 -29.91 8.84
N THR A 349 26.53 -29.90 8.51
CA THR A 349 25.42 -29.70 9.45
C THR A 349 25.46 -30.75 10.57
N TYR A 350 25.70 -32.02 10.23
CA TYR A 350 25.86 -33.09 11.23
C TYR A 350 26.95 -32.78 12.26
N ALA A 351 28.11 -32.27 11.82
CA ALA A 351 29.20 -31.92 12.71
C ALA A 351 28.82 -30.76 13.65
N PHE A 352 28.09 -29.76 13.16
CA PHE A 352 27.57 -28.66 13.98
C PHE A 352 26.59 -29.16 15.04
N LEU A 353 25.62 -30.00 14.65
CA LEU A 353 24.62 -30.57 15.56
C LEU A 353 25.29 -31.39 16.69
N LYS A 354 26.24 -32.25 16.32
CA LYS A 354 27.00 -33.06 17.27
C LYS A 354 27.80 -32.20 18.25
N ASN A 355 28.49 -31.17 17.75
CA ASN A 355 29.26 -30.24 18.59
C ASN A 355 28.35 -29.42 19.53
N GLY A 356 27.17 -29.05 19.04
CA GLY A 356 26.12 -28.36 19.81
C GLY A 356 25.40 -29.24 20.84
N LYS A 357 25.76 -30.53 20.95
CA LYS A 357 25.17 -31.51 21.85
C LYS A 357 23.66 -31.72 21.60
N ALA A 358 23.24 -31.69 20.34
CA ALA A 358 21.90 -32.12 19.94
C ALA A 358 21.72 -33.62 20.21
N ASP A 359 20.47 -34.06 20.33
CA ASP A 359 20.15 -35.48 20.27
C ASP A 359 20.29 -35.96 18.82
N MET A 360 21.09 -37.00 18.61
CA MET A 360 21.43 -37.51 17.28
C MET A 360 20.70 -38.83 16.96
N ALA A 361 19.83 -39.32 17.85
CA ALA A 361 19.21 -40.64 17.73
C ALA A 361 18.40 -40.84 16.44
N ASP A 362 17.76 -39.77 15.96
CA ASP A 362 16.85 -39.79 14.81
C ASP A 362 17.33 -38.84 13.68
N ILE A 363 18.65 -38.73 13.53
CA ILE A 363 19.31 -37.93 12.51
C ILE A 363 20.10 -38.84 11.58
N THR A 364 19.79 -38.78 10.29
CA THR A 364 20.47 -39.57 9.25
C THR A 364 21.37 -38.68 8.40
N LEU A 365 22.60 -39.14 8.11
CA LEU A 365 23.49 -38.47 7.17
C LEU A 365 23.02 -38.68 5.72
N LEU A 366 22.98 -37.62 4.93
CA LEU A 366 22.82 -37.70 3.49
C LEU A 366 24.04 -38.42 2.90
N THR A 367 23.79 -39.49 2.16
CA THR A 367 24.83 -40.14 1.36
C THR A 367 25.21 -39.24 0.18
N PRO A 368 26.51 -39.13 -0.15
CA PRO A 368 27.00 -38.27 -1.23
C PRO A 368 26.49 -38.66 -2.61
#